data_AF-A0A2N7YCX1-F1
#
_entry.id   AF-A0A2N7YCX1-F1
#
_cell.length_a   1.000
_cell.length_b   1.000
_cell.length_c   1.000
_cell.angle_alpha   90.00
_cell.angle_beta   90.00
_cell.angle_gamma   90.00
#
_symmetry.space_group_name_H-M   'P 1'
#
loop_
_entity.id
_entity.type
_entity.pdbx_description
1 polymer ?
#
loop_
_entity_poly.entity_id
_entity_poly.type
_entity_poly.pdbx_seq_one_letter_code
_entity_poly.pdbx_strand_id
1 'polypeptide(L)' 'VLNGPSRVPDGTMNLVGGLRQAMATTGYSEVKEFQRIELTIR' A
#
# COMPACT_ATOMS: atom_id res chain seq x y z
N VAL A 1 3.79 -13.40 -5.01
CA VAL A 1 4.30 -12.44 -3.99
C VAL A 1 4.00 -11.00 -4.42
N LEU A 2 4.65 -10.46 -5.46
CA LEU A 2 4.45 -9.05 -5.86
C LEU A 2 3.03 -8.73 -6.37
N ASN A 3 2.49 -9.57 -7.25
CA ASN A 3 1.18 -9.40 -7.86
C ASN A 3 0.18 -10.44 -7.32
N GLY A 4 -1.11 -10.08 -7.30
CA GLY A 4 -2.23 -10.90 -6.83
C GLY A 4 -2.93 -11.73 -7.92
N PRO A 5 -4.08 -12.36 -7.58
CA PRO A 5 -4.88 -12.15 -6.37
C PRO A 5 -4.25 -12.75 -5.11
N SER A 6 -4.44 -12.09 -3.96
CA SER A 6 -4.03 -12.64 -2.67
C SER A 6 -5.02 -13.72 -2.24
N ARG A 7 -4.53 -14.90 -1.85
CA ARG A 7 -5.35 -16.00 -1.32
C ARG A 7 -5.32 -16.09 0.21
N VAL A 8 -4.44 -15.30 0.82
CA VAL A 8 -4.24 -15.19 2.27
C VAL A 8 -4.22 -13.70 2.67
N PRO A 9 -4.84 -13.31 3.78
CA PRO A 9 -4.94 -11.92 4.22
C PRO A 9 -3.77 -11.47 5.12
N ASP A 10 -2.62 -12.16 5.06
CA ASP A 10 -1.46 -11.91 5.93
C ASP A 10 -0.49 -10.84 5.39
N GLY A 11 -0.82 -10.21 4.25
CA GLY A 11 0.01 -9.19 3.62
C GLY A 11 1.28 -9.70 2.94
N THR A 12 1.49 -11.02 2.85
CA THR A 12 2.68 -11.61 2.20
C THR A 12 2.56 -11.74 0.68
N MET A 13 1.37 -11.48 0.13
CA MET A 13 1.07 -11.54 -1.30
C MET A 13 0.36 -10.29 -1.80
N ASN A 14 0.41 -10.07 -3.11
CA ASN A 14 -0.15 -8.89 -3.76
C ASN A 14 0.36 -7.57 -3.15
N LEU A 15 1.67 -7.47 -2.94
CA LEU A 15 2.31 -6.27 -2.39
C LEU A 15 1.97 -5.01 -3.20
N VAL A 16 1.83 -5.13 -4.52
CA VAL A 16 1.43 -4.02 -5.41
C VAL A 16 -0.02 -3.58 -5.13
N GLY A 17 -0.96 -4.52 -4.95
CA GLY A 17 -2.33 -4.20 -4.59
C GLY A 17 -2.43 -3.58 -3.19
N GLY A 18 -1.67 -4.12 -2.23
CA GLY A 18 -1.58 -3.57 -0.88
C GLY A 18 -1.06 -2.13 -0.87
N LEU A 19 0.00 -1.85 -1.63
CA LEU A 19 0.53 -0.49 -1.78
C LEU A 19 -0.51 0.46 -2.40
N ARG A 20 -1.19 0.05 -3.48
CA ARG A 20 -2.26 0.88 -4.09
C ARG A 20 -3.38 1.18 -3.10
N GLN A 21 -3.78 0.20 -2.30
CA GLN A 21 -4.82 0.41 -1.31
C GLN A 21 -4.37 1.38 -0.21
N ALA A 22 -3.15 1.24 0.30
CA ALA A 22 -2.58 2.18 1.28
C ALA A 22 -2.52 3.62 0.74
N MET A 23 -2.06 3.80 -0.50
CA MET A 23 -2.04 5.11 -1.17
C MET A 23 -3.46 5.68 -1.32
N ALA A 24 -4.43 4.87 -1.76
CA ALA A 24 -5.82 5.31 -1.90
C ALA A 24 -6.45 5.73 -0.56
N THR A 25 -6.20 4.98 0.52
CA THR A 25 -6.71 5.31 1.87
C THR A 25 -6.12 6.60 2.43
N THR A 26 -4.89 6.92 2.03
CA THR A 26 -4.16 8.10 2.50
C THR A 26 -4.25 9.30 1.55
N GLY A 27 -4.96 9.15 0.42
CA GLY A 27 -5.23 10.22 -0.54
C GLY A 27 -4.16 10.43 -1.61
N TYR A 28 -3.21 9.50 -1.75
CA TYR A 28 -2.13 9.58 -2.73
C TYR A 28 -2.43 8.72 -3.97
N SER A 29 -2.06 9.22 -5.14
CA SER A 29 -2.22 8.48 -6.42
C SER A 29 -0.88 8.09 -7.03
N GLU A 30 0.22 8.64 -6.55
CA GLU A 30 1.56 8.44 -7.09
C GLU A 30 2.58 8.19 -5.96
N VAL A 31 3.58 7.35 -6.23
CA VAL A 31 4.51 6.83 -5.22
C VAL A 31 5.46 7.92 -4.70
N LYS A 32 5.92 8.83 -5.54
CA LYS A 32 6.76 9.97 -5.15
C LYS A 32 6.02 10.93 -4.25
N GLU A 33 4.73 11.18 -4.48
CA GLU A 33 3.90 11.97 -3.56
C GLU A 33 3.69 11.24 -2.23
N PHE A 34 3.43 9.93 -2.28
CA PHE A 34 3.25 9.09 -1.08
C PHE A 34 4.48 9.07 -0.17
N GLN A 35 5.69 9.26 -0.70
CA GLN A 35 6.92 9.40 0.11
C GLN A 35 6.88 10.60 1.06
N ARG A 36 5.98 11.58 0.86
CA ARG A 36 5.82 12.77 1.70
C ARG A 36 4.70 12.64 2.75
N ILE A 37 4.14 11.44 2.91
CA ILE A 37 3.04 11.21 3.85
C ILE A 37 3.41 11.60 5.29
N GLU A 38 2.46 12.20 6.00
CA GLU A 38 2.60 12.49 7.43
C GLU A 38 2.59 11.18 8.23
N LEU A 39 3.62 10.99 9.06
CA LEU A 39 3.74 9.82 9.93
C LEU A 39 3.38 10.21 11.36
N THR A 40 2.44 9.47 11.95
CA THR A 40 2.15 9.58 13.38
C THR A 40 2.90 8.48 14.14
N ILE A 41 3.77 8.86 15.08
CA ILE A 41 4.40 7.92 16.01
C ILE A 41 3.53 7.83 17.26
N ARG A 42 3.19 6.61 17.68
CA ARG A 42 2.54 6.32 18.96
C ARG A 42 3.45 5.42 19.79
#